data_AF-A0A2T3NL40-F1
#
_entry.id   AF-A0A2T3NL40-F1
#
_cell.length_a   1.000
_cell.length_b   1.000
_cell.length_c   1.000
_cell.angle_alpha   90.00
_cell.angle_beta   90.00
_cell.angle_gamma   90.00
#
_symmetry.space_group_name_H-M   'P 1'
#
loop_
_entity.id
_entity.type
_entity.pdbx_description
1 polymer ?
#
loop_
_entity_poly.entity_id
_entity_poly.type
_entity_poly.pdbx_seq_one_letter_code
_entity_poly.pdbx_strand_id
1 'polypeptide(L)'
;MMKPSISINLPSLAHKITTAGISEINAVIAPYACVVKRIRRSRNYALIGTYSDLVMIKTDFGQLVGSKNCLKWQRVYQNYLSGLEQIGEDSESATFEIKNITVTLGKSNRSVLLEKLAEIGIKTKRKAHQRHLELTGSLAKLNALQSILQDSPSEPLAAIGKSIHKRLAKYHDIEDINFDYGTTEQPRTLLSYVIDNPAITVAELCFLTNCSTAEARKALDDYFEL
;
A
#
# COMPACT_ATOMS: atom_id res chain seq x y z
N MET A 1 1.70 18.80 3.88
CA MET A 1 1.12 17.97 4.95
C MET A 1 1.44 16.54 4.57
N MET A 2 2.17 15.77 5.39
CA MET A 2 2.58 14.40 5.04
C MET A 2 1.36 13.52 4.78
N LYS A 3 1.38 12.69 3.73
CA LYS A 3 0.34 11.68 3.49
C LYS A 3 0.25 10.77 4.73
N PRO A 4 -0.95 10.46 5.23
CA PRO A 4 -1.09 9.56 6.36
C PRO A 4 -0.59 8.18 5.95
N SER A 5 0.59 7.78 6.43
CA SER A 5 1.14 6.45 6.17
C SER A 5 0.52 5.44 7.13
N ILE A 6 -0.08 4.40 6.58
CA ILE A 6 -0.66 3.29 7.31
C ILE A 6 0.39 2.20 7.48
N SER A 7 0.35 1.51 8.60
CA SER A 7 1.30 0.44 8.93
C SER A 7 0.56 -0.86 9.22
N ILE A 8 0.73 -1.86 8.36
CA ILE A 8 0.29 -3.24 8.60
C ILE A 8 1.40 -4.01 9.28
N ASN A 9 1.11 -4.54 10.48
CA ASN A 9 2.06 -5.38 11.20
C ASN A 9 2.17 -6.77 10.52
N LEU A 10 3.40 -7.16 10.20
CA LEU A 10 3.78 -8.47 9.69
C LEU A 10 4.58 -9.19 10.79
N PRO A 11 3.89 -9.81 11.77
CA PRO A 11 4.55 -10.39 12.93
C PRO A 11 5.42 -11.57 12.53
N SER A 12 6.65 -11.56 13.09
CA SER A 12 7.64 -12.62 12.89
C SER A 12 7.98 -12.91 11.42
N LEU A 13 7.91 -11.90 10.54
CA LEU A 13 8.16 -12.04 9.10
C LEU A 13 9.48 -12.75 8.80
N ALA A 14 10.59 -12.31 9.39
CA ALA A 14 11.91 -12.91 9.18
C ALA A 14 12.01 -14.39 9.62
N HIS A 15 11.25 -14.80 10.65
CA HIS A 15 11.17 -16.21 11.06
C HIS A 15 10.32 -17.05 10.11
N LYS A 16 9.42 -16.40 9.36
CA LYS A 16 8.53 -17.07 8.42
C LYS A 16 9.17 -17.22 7.03
N ILE A 17 9.86 -16.21 6.51
CA ILE A 17 10.26 -16.19 5.08
C ILE A 17 11.73 -15.83 4.81
N THR A 18 12.61 -15.93 5.81
CA THR A 18 14.07 -15.63 5.71
C THR A 18 14.37 -14.21 5.20
N THR A 19 15.65 -13.84 5.12
CA THR A 19 16.07 -12.54 4.56
C THR A 19 15.83 -12.48 3.05
N ALA A 20 15.99 -13.61 2.36
CA ALA A 20 15.71 -13.71 0.92
C ALA A 20 14.24 -13.41 0.62
N GLY A 21 13.30 -13.98 1.38
CA GLY A 21 11.87 -13.68 1.17
C GLY A 21 11.49 -12.24 1.48
N ILE A 22 12.20 -11.55 2.39
CA ILE A 22 12.00 -10.11 2.58
C ILE A 22 12.44 -9.32 1.32
N SER A 23 13.54 -9.73 0.70
CA SER A 23 13.99 -9.13 -0.57
C SER A 23 12.96 -9.34 -1.68
N GLU A 24 12.36 -10.53 -1.77
CA GLU A 24 11.31 -10.82 -2.73
C GLU A 24 10.03 -10.01 -2.50
N ILE A 25 9.62 -9.83 -1.24
CA ILE A 25 8.51 -8.91 -0.93
C ILE A 25 8.87 -7.49 -1.38
N ASN A 26 10.08 -7.01 -1.06
CA ASN A 26 10.53 -5.68 -1.47
C ASN A 26 10.50 -5.51 -3.00
N ALA A 27 10.87 -6.54 -3.76
CA ALA A 27 10.81 -6.52 -5.22
C ALA A 27 9.35 -6.40 -5.72
N VAL A 28 8.41 -7.13 -5.12
CA VAL A 28 6.98 -7.07 -5.47
C VAL A 28 6.36 -5.72 -5.10
N ILE A 29 6.75 -5.11 -3.98
CA ILE A 29 6.17 -3.83 -3.56
C ILE A 29 6.88 -2.61 -4.16
N ALA A 30 8.04 -2.77 -4.81
CA ALA A 30 8.83 -1.67 -5.38
C ALA A 30 8.08 -0.78 -6.37
N PRO A 31 7.14 -1.29 -7.21
CA PRO A 31 6.32 -0.44 -8.09
C PRO A 31 5.32 0.46 -7.33
N TYR A 32 5.10 0.20 -6.05
CA TYR A 32 4.13 0.89 -5.22
C TYR A 32 4.85 1.79 -4.21
N ALA A 33 4.19 2.83 -3.71
CA ALA A 33 4.73 3.68 -2.65
C ALA A 33 4.66 3.00 -1.26
N CYS A 34 5.07 1.73 -1.20
CA CYS A 34 5.08 0.88 -0.02
C CYS A 34 6.51 0.54 0.41
N VAL A 35 6.72 0.37 1.71
CA VAL A 35 8.01 -0.03 2.28
C VAL A 35 7.81 -1.06 3.38
N VAL A 36 8.61 -2.13 3.38
CA VAL A 36 8.73 -3.03 4.53
C VAL A 36 9.84 -2.56 5.45
N LYS A 37 9.50 -2.19 6.68
CA LYS A 37 10.46 -1.80 7.72
C LYS A 37 10.41 -2.73 8.92
N ARG A 38 11.56 -3.02 9.51
CA ARG A 38 11.61 -3.73 10.79
C ARG A 38 11.17 -2.80 11.92
N ILE A 39 10.27 -3.25 12.78
CA ILE A 39 9.92 -2.53 14.01
C ILE A 39 11.11 -2.62 14.97
N ARG A 40 11.68 -1.47 15.32
CA ARG A 40 12.97 -1.34 16.04
C ARG A 40 13.01 -2.27 17.26
N ARG A 41 14.14 -2.99 17.41
CA ARG A 41 14.40 -3.95 18.51
C ARG A 41 13.45 -5.17 18.59
N SER A 42 12.57 -5.39 17.61
CA SER A 42 11.67 -6.55 17.56
C SER A 42 12.00 -7.51 16.40
N ARG A 43 11.33 -8.66 16.32
CA ARG A 43 11.32 -9.56 15.15
C ARG A 43 10.15 -9.29 14.21
N ASN A 44 9.39 -8.24 14.48
CA ASN A 44 8.22 -7.86 13.71
C ASN A 44 8.62 -6.85 12.64
N TYR A 45 7.94 -6.95 11.51
CA TYR A 45 8.06 -6.02 10.40
C TYR A 45 6.75 -5.29 10.25
N ALA A 46 6.80 -4.12 9.64
CA ALA A 46 5.65 -3.32 9.27
C ALA A 46 5.74 -3.07 7.77
N LEU A 47 4.66 -3.37 7.06
CA LEU A 47 4.45 -2.92 5.70
C LEU A 47 3.73 -1.58 5.76
N ILE A 48 4.37 -0.54 5.24
CA ILE A 48 3.97 0.85 5.40
C ILE A 48 3.64 1.42 4.03
N GLY A 49 2.51 2.08 3.88
CA GLY A 49 2.07 2.70 2.61
C GLY A 49 0.77 3.47 2.77
N THR A 50 0.21 3.98 1.67
CA THR A 50 -1.17 4.47 1.65
C THR A 50 -2.14 3.29 1.63
N TYR A 51 -3.40 3.49 2.03
CA TYR A 51 -4.42 2.42 1.95
C TYR A 51 -4.57 1.93 0.52
N SER A 52 -4.60 2.86 -0.44
CA SER A 52 -4.72 2.54 -1.86
C SER A 52 -3.55 1.68 -2.34
N ASP A 53 -2.30 2.06 -2.05
CA ASP A 53 -1.12 1.27 -2.44
C ASP A 53 -1.13 -0.11 -1.79
N LEU A 54 -1.49 -0.16 -0.50
CA LEU A 54 -1.60 -1.41 0.25
C LEU A 54 -2.71 -2.32 -0.29
N VAL A 55 -3.77 -1.79 -0.91
CA VAL A 55 -4.79 -2.61 -1.60
C VAL A 55 -4.29 -3.06 -2.96
N MET A 56 -3.60 -2.21 -3.73
CA MET A 56 -3.12 -2.56 -5.06
C MET A 56 -2.11 -3.71 -5.06
N ILE A 57 -1.23 -3.79 -4.06
CA ILE A 57 -0.24 -4.88 -3.94
C ILE A 57 -0.89 -6.25 -3.70
N LYS A 58 -2.19 -6.33 -3.37
CA LYS A 58 -2.87 -7.56 -2.95
C LYS A 58 -2.72 -8.67 -4.00
N THR A 59 -2.90 -8.31 -5.27
CA THR A 59 -2.83 -9.25 -6.39
C THR A 59 -1.41 -9.81 -6.53
N ASP A 60 -0.42 -8.94 -6.66
CA ASP A 60 0.97 -9.34 -6.92
C ASP A 60 1.59 -10.05 -5.72
N PHE A 61 1.26 -9.61 -4.51
CA PHE A 61 1.68 -10.31 -3.29
C PHE A 61 1.02 -11.68 -3.17
N GLY A 62 -0.26 -11.80 -3.55
CA GLY A 62 -0.96 -13.08 -3.64
C GLY A 62 -0.33 -14.04 -4.64
N GLN A 63 0.10 -13.54 -5.81
CA GLN A 63 0.81 -14.32 -6.82
C GLN A 63 2.18 -14.82 -6.32
N LEU A 64 2.97 -13.94 -5.68
CA LEU A 64 4.23 -14.33 -5.05
C LEU A 64 4.00 -15.42 -3.99
N VAL A 65 3.02 -15.25 -3.12
CA VAL A 65 2.70 -16.23 -2.07
C VAL A 65 2.25 -17.57 -2.67
N GLY A 66 1.46 -17.52 -3.74
CA GLY A 66 1.02 -18.69 -4.49
C GLY A 66 2.19 -19.46 -5.11
N SER A 67 3.14 -18.76 -5.74
CA SER A 67 4.31 -19.39 -6.37
C SER A 67 5.25 -20.08 -5.38
N LYS A 68 5.29 -19.61 -4.13
CA LYS A 68 6.07 -20.24 -3.05
C LYS A 68 5.48 -21.53 -2.53
N ASN A 69 4.17 -21.73 -2.71
CA ASN A 69 3.43 -22.94 -2.35
C ASN A 69 3.78 -23.47 -0.94
N CYS A 70 3.84 -22.59 0.07
CA CYS A 70 4.18 -23.00 1.44
C CYS A 70 3.40 -22.25 2.52
N LEU A 71 3.13 -22.95 3.64
CA LEU A 71 2.31 -22.45 4.74
C LEU A 71 2.88 -21.17 5.40
N LYS A 72 4.21 -20.99 5.39
CA LYS A 72 4.84 -19.82 6.01
C LYS A 72 4.50 -18.54 5.23
N TRP A 73 4.58 -18.59 3.89
CA TRP A 73 4.18 -17.49 3.01
C TRP A 73 2.68 -17.23 3.06
N GLN A 74 1.86 -18.28 3.08
CA GLN A 74 0.41 -18.14 3.26
C GLN A 74 0.06 -17.41 4.57
N ARG A 75 0.73 -17.74 5.69
CA ARG A 75 0.53 -17.04 6.97
C ARG A 75 0.98 -15.58 6.94
N VAL A 76 1.98 -15.23 6.14
CA VAL A 76 2.38 -13.83 5.95
C VAL A 76 1.29 -13.06 5.20
N TYR A 77 0.77 -13.66 4.12
CA TYR A 77 -0.30 -13.06 3.34
C TYR A 77 -1.59 -12.88 4.15
N GLN A 78 -1.97 -13.88 4.95
CA GLN A 78 -3.13 -13.77 5.86
C GLN A 78 -2.96 -12.64 6.88
N ASN A 79 -1.77 -12.46 7.46
CA ASN A 79 -1.51 -11.33 8.36
C ASN A 79 -1.68 -9.99 7.65
N TYR A 80 -1.25 -9.90 6.39
CA TYR A 80 -1.44 -8.73 5.56
C TYR A 80 -2.92 -8.46 5.27
N LEU A 81 -3.69 -9.49 4.86
CA LEU A 81 -5.12 -9.38 4.59
C LEU A 81 -5.90 -8.97 5.83
N SER A 82 -5.66 -9.61 6.97
CA SER A 82 -6.29 -9.24 8.24
C SER A 82 -5.90 -7.82 8.67
N GLY A 83 -4.66 -7.39 8.40
CA GLY A 83 -4.24 -6.01 8.65
C GLY A 83 -5.03 -5.02 7.80
N LEU A 84 -5.16 -5.27 6.49
CA LEU A 84 -5.96 -4.45 5.58
C LEU A 84 -7.43 -4.34 6.02
N GLU A 85 -8.04 -5.47 6.40
CA GLU A 85 -9.42 -5.52 6.87
C GLU A 85 -9.61 -4.73 8.16
N GLN A 86 -8.67 -4.81 9.10
CA GLN A 86 -8.71 -4.07 10.36
C GLN A 86 -8.56 -2.56 10.18
N ILE A 87 -7.73 -2.14 9.23
CA ILE A 87 -7.52 -0.73 8.90
C ILE A 87 -8.79 -0.16 8.26
N GLY A 88 -9.38 -0.89 7.31
CA GLY A 88 -10.58 -0.49 6.60
C GLY A 88 -10.37 0.71 5.67
N GLU A 89 -11.26 0.88 4.69
CA GLU A 89 -11.16 1.94 3.67
C GLU A 89 -11.21 3.36 4.26
N ASP A 90 -11.80 3.52 5.44
CA ASP A 90 -11.97 4.81 6.11
C ASP A 90 -10.69 5.32 6.81
N SER A 91 -9.59 4.54 6.79
CA SER A 91 -8.31 4.92 7.39
C SER A 91 -7.68 6.15 6.75
N GLU A 92 -7.87 6.32 5.44
CA GLU A 92 -7.51 7.54 4.73
C GLU A 92 -8.78 8.35 4.54
N SER A 93 -9.17 9.08 5.58
CA SER A 93 -10.33 9.96 5.50
C SER A 93 -9.91 11.41 5.37
N ALA A 94 -10.76 12.17 4.69
CA ALA A 94 -10.64 13.61 4.61
C ALA A 94 -11.99 14.27 4.89
N THR A 95 -11.91 15.52 5.35
CA THR A 95 -13.09 16.32 5.68
C THR A 95 -13.12 17.56 4.79
N PHE A 96 -14.26 17.81 4.15
CA PHE A 96 -14.47 18.92 3.25
C PHE A 96 -15.67 19.73 3.69
N GLU A 97 -15.50 21.05 3.70
CA GLU A 97 -16.59 21.96 3.95
C GLU A 97 -17.07 22.61 2.66
N ILE A 98 -18.39 22.52 2.42
CA ILE A 98 -19.14 23.28 1.44
C ILE A 98 -19.77 24.48 2.15
N LYS A 99 -19.24 25.67 1.88
CA LYS A 99 -19.73 26.92 2.47
C LYS A 99 -21.04 27.35 1.83
N ASN A 100 -21.87 28.01 2.64
CA ASN A 100 -23.16 28.59 2.27
C ASN A 100 -24.03 27.69 1.37
N ILE A 101 -24.14 26.40 1.70
CA ILE A 101 -24.72 25.38 0.81
C ILE A 101 -26.11 25.73 0.26
N THR A 102 -26.96 26.41 1.04
CA THR A 102 -28.30 26.82 0.57
C THR A 102 -28.26 27.94 -0.48
N VAL A 103 -27.23 28.79 -0.44
CA VAL A 103 -26.99 29.85 -1.44
C VAL A 103 -26.25 29.27 -2.64
N THR A 104 -25.25 28.42 -2.37
CA THR A 104 -24.42 27.77 -3.40
C THR A 104 -25.21 26.77 -4.23
N LEU A 105 -26.18 26.07 -3.62
CA LEU A 105 -27.02 25.07 -4.27
C LEU A 105 -28.50 25.39 -4.08
N GLY A 106 -29.22 25.51 -5.20
CA GLY A 106 -30.68 25.51 -5.21
C GLY A 106 -31.28 24.23 -4.62
N LYS A 107 -32.56 24.26 -4.27
CA LYS A 107 -33.26 23.16 -3.57
C LYS A 107 -33.11 21.81 -4.28
N SER A 108 -33.22 21.79 -5.61
CA SER A 108 -33.08 20.57 -6.45
C SER A 108 -31.66 19.99 -6.38
N ASN A 109 -30.64 20.79 -6.71
CA ASN A 109 -29.23 20.36 -6.66
C ASN A 109 -28.81 19.90 -5.27
N ARG A 110 -29.34 20.52 -4.21
CA ARG A 110 -29.08 20.11 -2.83
C ARG A 110 -29.66 18.73 -2.53
N SER A 111 -30.87 18.43 -3.00
CA SER A 111 -31.46 17.10 -2.83
C SER A 111 -30.63 16.04 -3.54
N VAL A 112 -30.23 16.30 -4.80
CA VAL A 112 -29.37 15.40 -5.59
C VAL A 112 -28.02 15.16 -4.89
N LEU A 113 -27.38 16.22 -4.38
CA LEU A 113 -26.12 16.08 -3.65
C LEU A 113 -26.29 15.21 -2.40
N LEU A 114 -27.33 15.43 -1.60
CA LEU A 114 -27.56 14.65 -0.38
C LEU A 114 -27.86 13.18 -0.67
N GLU A 115 -28.59 12.91 -1.75
CA GLU A 115 -28.85 11.54 -2.24
C GLU A 115 -27.54 10.85 -2.62
N LYS A 116 -26.69 11.50 -3.44
CA LYS A 116 -25.38 10.95 -3.81
C LYS A 116 -24.43 10.75 -2.64
N LEU A 117 -24.44 11.66 -1.67
CA LEU A 117 -23.66 11.51 -0.44
C LEU A 117 -24.11 10.29 0.38
N ALA A 118 -25.42 10.03 0.44
CA ALA A 118 -25.98 8.88 1.13
C ALA A 118 -25.68 7.56 0.38
N GLU A 119 -25.83 7.53 -0.94
CA GLU A 119 -25.50 6.36 -1.79
C GLU A 119 -24.04 5.91 -1.62
N ILE A 120 -23.10 6.87 -1.59
CA ILE A 120 -21.66 6.59 -1.44
C ILE A 120 -21.29 6.30 0.03
N GLY A 121 -22.17 6.63 0.98
CA GLY A 121 -21.91 6.47 2.41
C GLY A 121 -20.94 7.50 2.99
N ILE A 122 -20.94 8.73 2.46
CA ILE A 122 -20.15 9.85 3.01
C ILE A 122 -20.91 10.46 4.20
N LYS A 123 -20.24 10.56 5.35
CA LYS A 123 -20.81 11.16 6.56
C LYS A 123 -20.96 12.65 6.36
N THR A 124 -22.08 13.22 6.80
CA THR A 124 -22.35 14.65 6.66
C THR A 124 -22.72 15.29 7.99
N LYS A 125 -22.31 16.54 8.19
CA LYS A 125 -22.63 17.34 9.36
C LYS A 125 -22.94 18.77 8.99
N ARG A 126 -24.01 19.34 9.55
CA ARG A 126 -24.35 20.76 9.39
C ARG A 126 -23.51 21.62 10.34
N LYS A 127 -22.91 22.70 9.82
CA LYS A 127 -22.10 23.67 10.58
C LYS A 127 -22.59 25.12 10.37
N ALA A 128 -22.15 26.01 11.26
CA ALA A 128 -22.43 27.45 11.23
C ALA A 128 -23.93 27.77 11.04
N HIS A 129 -24.77 27.41 12.01
CA HIS A 129 -26.23 27.56 11.91
C HIS A 129 -26.82 26.95 10.63
N GLN A 130 -26.38 25.74 10.29
CA GLN A 130 -26.81 24.96 9.11
C GLN A 130 -26.44 25.56 7.74
N ARG A 131 -25.67 26.67 7.71
CA ARG A 131 -25.22 27.31 6.47
C ARG A 131 -24.14 26.52 5.74
N HIS A 132 -23.39 25.69 6.44
CA HIS A 132 -22.29 24.93 5.85
C HIS A 132 -22.59 23.43 5.96
N LEU A 133 -22.11 22.67 4.97
CA LEU A 133 -22.16 21.22 4.99
C LEU A 133 -20.73 20.70 5.06
N GLU A 134 -20.43 20.01 6.14
CA GLU A 134 -19.21 19.24 6.29
C GLU A 134 -19.44 17.82 5.77
N LEU A 135 -18.50 17.33 4.96
CA LEU A 135 -18.46 16.01 4.37
C LEU A 135 -17.23 15.28 4.89
N THR A 136 -17.38 14.08 5.43
CA THR A 136 -16.27 13.26 5.91
C THR A 136 -16.41 11.84 5.38
N GLY A 137 -15.36 11.33 4.73
CA GLY A 137 -15.35 9.98 4.17
C GLY A 137 -13.95 9.54 3.78
N SER A 138 -13.80 8.29 3.32
CA SER A 138 -12.55 7.80 2.76
C SER A 138 -12.16 8.57 1.48
N LEU A 139 -10.87 8.69 1.19
CA LEU A 139 -10.37 9.34 -0.02
C LEU A 139 -10.97 8.69 -1.28
N ALA A 140 -11.15 7.37 -1.29
CA ALA A 140 -11.79 6.65 -2.38
C ALA A 140 -13.26 7.07 -2.59
N LYS A 141 -14.07 7.10 -1.52
CA LYS A 141 -15.46 7.60 -1.56
C LYS A 141 -15.53 9.05 -2.03
N LEU A 142 -14.60 9.89 -1.59
CA LEU A 142 -14.53 11.30 -1.96
C LEU A 142 -14.09 11.51 -3.41
N ASN A 143 -13.19 10.67 -3.93
CA ASN A 143 -12.83 10.64 -5.36
C ASN A 143 -14.03 10.19 -6.21
N ALA A 144 -14.77 9.16 -5.78
CA ALA A 144 -15.99 8.73 -6.46
C ALA A 144 -17.04 9.84 -6.51
N LEU A 145 -17.28 10.53 -5.38
CA LEU A 145 -18.15 11.70 -5.34
C LEU A 145 -17.67 12.80 -6.28
N GLN A 146 -16.37 13.08 -6.30
CA GLN A 146 -15.78 14.11 -7.16
C GLN A 146 -16.06 13.83 -8.64
N SER A 147 -15.83 12.61 -9.13
CA SER A 147 -16.11 12.25 -10.53
C SER A 147 -17.59 12.42 -10.87
N ILE A 148 -18.49 11.89 -10.03
CA ILE A 148 -19.95 12.00 -10.24
C ILE A 148 -20.40 13.45 -10.30
N LEU A 149 -19.91 14.29 -9.39
CA LEU A 149 -20.30 15.71 -9.34
C LEU A 149 -19.72 16.49 -10.50
N GLN A 150 -18.47 16.22 -10.89
CA GLN A 150 -17.78 16.91 -11.97
C GLN A 150 -18.44 16.66 -13.34
N ASP A 151 -18.96 15.47 -13.57
CA ASP A 151 -19.67 15.10 -14.81
C ASP A 151 -21.16 15.49 -14.78
N SER A 152 -21.62 16.13 -13.71
CA SER A 152 -22.99 16.60 -13.59
C SER A 152 -23.29 17.71 -14.60
N PRO A 153 -24.45 17.70 -15.29
CA PRO A 153 -24.87 18.80 -16.17
C PRO A 153 -25.15 20.11 -15.41
N SER A 154 -25.22 20.05 -14.08
CA SER A 154 -25.49 21.19 -13.21
C SER A 154 -24.18 21.90 -12.84
N GLU A 155 -23.99 23.12 -13.33
CA GLU A 155 -22.78 23.92 -13.07
C GLU A 155 -22.43 24.05 -11.58
N PRO A 156 -23.38 24.30 -10.65
CA PRO A 156 -23.06 24.36 -9.22
C PRO A 156 -22.55 23.03 -8.64
N LEU A 157 -23.05 21.89 -9.13
CA LEU A 157 -22.58 20.56 -8.69
C LEU A 157 -21.20 20.26 -9.27
N ALA A 158 -20.99 20.56 -10.55
CA ALA A 158 -19.69 20.43 -11.20
C ALA A 158 -18.61 21.30 -10.53
N ALA A 159 -18.95 22.51 -10.10
CA ALA A 159 -18.05 23.38 -9.35
C ALA A 159 -17.63 22.79 -7.99
N ILE A 160 -18.56 22.11 -7.29
CA ILE A 160 -18.23 21.38 -6.06
C ILE A 160 -17.29 20.22 -6.35
N GLY A 161 -17.56 19.43 -7.40
CA GLY A 161 -16.66 18.34 -7.85
C GLY A 161 -15.24 18.84 -8.08
N LYS A 162 -15.07 19.92 -8.85
CA LYS A 162 -13.75 20.56 -9.10
C LYS A 162 -13.08 21.04 -7.81
N SER A 163 -13.83 21.59 -6.86
CA SER A 163 -13.32 22.05 -5.57
C SER A 163 -12.82 20.88 -4.70
N ILE A 164 -13.55 19.77 -4.70
CA ILE A 164 -13.13 18.53 -4.04
C ILE A 164 -11.86 18.00 -4.71
N HIS A 165 -11.83 17.91 -6.04
CA HIS A 165 -10.66 17.46 -6.81
C HIS A 165 -9.41 18.25 -6.45
N LYS A 166 -9.47 19.59 -6.51
CA LYS A 166 -8.33 20.47 -6.18
C LYS A 166 -7.80 20.27 -4.77
N ARG A 167 -8.69 19.96 -3.82
CA ARG A 167 -8.29 19.70 -2.43
C ARG A 167 -7.77 18.26 -2.25
N LEU A 168 -8.30 17.29 -3.00
CA LEU A 168 -7.82 15.90 -3.04
C LEU A 168 -6.46 15.76 -3.74
N ALA A 169 -6.12 16.63 -4.69
CA ALA A 169 -4.81 16.65 -5.34
C ALA A 169 -3.64 16.72 -4.33
N LYS A 170 -3.84 17.40 -3.18
CA LYS A 170 -2.86 17.46 -2.08
C LYS A 170 -2.57 16.11 -1.41
N TYR A 171 -3.42 15.11 -1.65
CA TYR A 171 -3.25 13.73 -1.22
C TYR A 171 -2.67 12.85 -2.34
N HIS A 172 -2.67 13.35 -3.58
CA HIS A 172 -2.18 12.67 -4.79
C HIS A 172 -0.83 13.16 -5.29
N ASP A 173 -0.20 14.18 -4.67
CA ASP A 173 1.14 14.63 -5.08
C ASP A 173 2.15 13.47 -4.99
N ILE A 174 2.41 12.86 -6.15
CA ILE A 174 3.66 12.22 -6.53
C ILE A 174 4.47 13.40 -7.08
N GLU A 175 5.20 14.07 -6.20
CA GLU A 175 6.46 14.64 -6.67
C GLU A 175 7.46 13.50 -6.61
N ASP A 176 8.05 13.20 -7.76
CA ASP A 176 9.14 12.27 -7.94
C ASP A 176 10.17 12.44 -6.83
N ILE A 177 10.12 11.56 -5.83
CA ILE A 177 11.32 11.24 -5.11
C ILE A 177 12.14 10.47 -6.13
N ASN A 178 13.00 11.20 -6.86
CA ASN A 178 14.19 10.65 -7.47
C ASN A 178 14.99 10.00 -6.33
N PHE A 179 14.64 8.75 -6.04
CA PHE A 179 15.44 7.90 -5.20
C PHE A 179 16.55 7.40 -6.12
N ASP A 180 17.76 7.86 -5.83
CA ASP A 180 18.99 7.39 -6.44
C ASP A 180 19.03 5.86 -6.31
N TYR A 181 18.69 5.17 -7.40
CA TYR A 181 18.90 3.74 -7.53
C TYR A 181 20.40 3.54 -7.65
N GLY A 182 21.08 3.50 -6.50
CA GLY A 182 22.38 2.87 -6.41
C GLY A 182 22.26 1.50 -7.08
N THR A 183 23.05 1.29 -8.14
CA THR A 183 23.11 0.10 -8.99
C THR A 183 22.85 -1.18 -8.20
N THR A 184 21.66 -1.76 -8.36
CA THR A 184 21.31 -3.06 -7.79
C THR A 184 21.84 -4.15 -8.72
N GLU A 185 22.97 -4.76 -8.36
CA GLU A 185 23.29 -6.09 -8.88
C GLU A 185 22.12 -7.02 -8.55
N GLN A 186 21.69 -7.81 -9.54
CA GLN A 186 20.60 -8.77 -9.37
C GLN A 186 20.88 -9.75 -8.22
N PRO A 187 19.85 -10.24 -7.50
CA PRO A 187 20.06 -11.21 -6.43
C PRO A 187 20.64 -12.51 -7.02
N ARG A 188 21.94 -12.71 -6.80
CA ARG A 188 22.65 -13.94 -7.16
C ARG A 188 22.10 -15.12 -6.33
N THR A 189 21.84 -16.23 -6.98
CA THR A 189 21.43 -17.48 -6.31
C THR A 189 22.64 -18.13 -5.62
N LEU A 190 22.42 -18.98 -4.61
CA LEU A 190 23.53 -19.72 -3.96
C LEU A 190 24.35 -20.51 -4.98
N LEU A 191 23.68 -21.11 -5.97
CA LEU A 191 24.33 -21.83 -7.06
C LEU A 191 25.21 -20.92 -7.92
N SER A 192 24.82 -19.66 -8.18
CA SER A 192 25.68 -18.73 -8.91
C SER A 192 26.96 -18.36 -8.16
N TYR A 193 26.95 -18.29 -6.83
CA TYR A 193 28.19 -18.10 -6.05
C TYR A 193 29.11 -19.31 -6.14
N VAL A 194 28.54 -20.52 -6.20
CA VAL A 194 29.29 -21.78 -6.37
C VAL A 194 29.85 -21.91 -7.78
N ILE A 195 29.09 -21.50 -8.80
CA ILE A 195 29.56 -21.47 -10.20
C ILE A 195 30.69 -20.45 -10.38
N ASP A 196 30.55 -19.25 -9.79
CA ASP A 196 31.55 -18.17 -9.89
C ASP A 196 32.85 -18.53 -9.15
N ASN A 197 32.75 -19.30 -8.06
CA ASN A 197 33.90 -19.79 -7.31
C ASN A 197 33.67 -21.23 -6.80
N PRO A 198 33.99 -22.26 -7.61
CA PRO A 198 33.79 -23.66 -7.23
C PRO A 198 34.61 -24.12 -6.01
N ALA A 199 35.62 -23.34 -5.61
CA ALA A 199 36.43 -23.61 -4.41
C ALA A 199 35.83 -22.99 -3.13
N ILE A 200 34.68 -22.30 -3.22
CA ILE A 200 34.03 -21.68 -2.06
C ILE A 200 33.65 -22.72 -1.01
N THR A 201 34.04 -22.49 0.24
CA THR A 201 33.68 -23.40 1.33
C THR A 201 32.26 -23.14 1.82
N VAL A 202 31.65 -24.15 2.47
CA VAL A 202 30.33 -23.99 3.14
C VAL A 202 30.34 -22.80 4.10
N ALA A 203 31.44 -22.60 4.84
CA ALA A 203 31.56 -21.51 5.81
C ALA A 203 31.61 -20.14 5.13
N GLU A 204 32.36 -20.01 4.04
CA GLU A 204 32.47 -18.78 3.26
C GLU A 204 31.16 -18.46 2.53
N LEU A 205 30.50 -19.47 1.95
CA LEU A 205 29.20 -19.30 1.30
C LEU A 205 28.13 -18.87 2.31
N CYS A 206 28.08 -19.48 3.49
CA CYS A 206 27.23 -19.05 4.59
C CYS A 206 27.56 -17.63 5.05
N PHE A 207 28.83 -17.25 5.11
CA PHE A 207 29.23 -15.90 5.51
C PHE A 207 28.80 -14.84 4.49
N LEU A 208 28.99 -15.11 3.20
CA LEU A 208 28.69 -14.16 2.11
C LEU A 208 27.18 -14.01 1.86
N THR A 209 26.41 -15.08 2.04
CA THR A 209 25.00 -15.13 1.67
C THR A 209 24.05 -15.20 2.87
N ASN A 210 24.60 -15.41 4.07
CA ASN A 210 23.88 -15.61 5.32
C ASN A 210 22.86 -16.77 5.25
N CYS A 211 23.11 -17.75 4.38
CA CYS A 211 22.30 -18.97 4.29
C CYS A 211 22.64 -19.95 5.42
N SER A 212 21.75 -20.92 5.63
CA SER A 212 22.04 -22.01 6.55
C SER A 212 23.11 -22.96 5.98
N THR A 213 23.79 -23.68 6.87
CA THR A 213 24.76 -24.72 6.48
C THR A 213 24.12 -25.82 5.63
N ALA A 214 22.82 -26.11 5.83
CA ALA A 214 22.08 -27.07 5.03
C ALA A 214 21.83 -26.56 3.60
N GLU A 215 21.46 -25.30 3.43
CA GLU A 215 21.27 -24.67 2.12
C GLU A 215 22.59 -24.54 1.35
N ALA A 216 23.68 -24.16 2.04
CA ALA A 216 25.01 -24.10 1.45
C ALA A 216 25.52 -25.46 0.96
N ARG A 217 25.30 -26.52 1.76
CA ARG A 217 25.63 -27.89 1.36
C ARG A 217 24.83 -28.33 0.15
N LYS A 218 23.51 -28.10 0.17
CA LYS A 218 22.65 -28.42 -0.97
C LYS A 218 23.10 -27.73 -2.26
N ALA A 219 23.47 -26.45 -2.20
CA ALA A 219 23.94 -25.72 -3.38
C ALA A 219 25.27 -26.25 -3.94
N LEU A 220 26.16 -26.73 -3.06
CA LEU A 220 27.40 -27.39 -3.48
C LEU A 220 27.10 -28.78 -4.06
N ASP A 221 26.22 -29.56 -3.43
CA ASP A 221 25.79 -30.88 -3.91
C ASP A 221 25.12 -30.77 -5.29
N ASP A 222 24.17 -29.84 -5.46
CA ASP A 222 23.50 -29.55 -6.73
C ASP A 222 24.50 -29.14 -7.84
N TYR A 223 25.63 -28.49 -7.49
CA TYR A 223 26.69 -28.16 -8.45
C TYR A 223 27.48 -29.38 -8.93
N PHE A 224 27.68 -30.39 -8.07
CA PHE A 224 28.35 -31.65 -8.45
C PHE A 224 27.46 -32.58 -9.28
N GLU A 225 26.15 -32.34 -9.32
CA GLU A 225 25.17 -33.08 -10.13
C GLU A 225 24.88 -32.45 -11.51
N LEU A 226 25.44 -31.27 -11.82
CA LEU A 226 25.38 -30.59 -13.12
C LEU A 226 26.40 -31.15 -14.12
#